data_AF-A0A3B4XV54-F1
#
_entry.id   AF-A0A3B4XV54-F1
#
_cell.length_a   1.000
_cell.length_b   1.000
_cell.length_c   1.000
_cell.angle_alpha   90.00
_cell.angle_beta   90.00
_cell.angle_gamma   90.00
#
_symmetry.space_group_name_H-M   'P 1'
#
loop_
_entity.id
_entity.type
_entity.pdbx_description
1 polymer ?
#
loop_
_entity_poly.entity_id
_entity_poly.type
_entity_poly.pdbx_seq_one_letter_code
_entity_poly.pdbx_strand_id
1 'polypeptide(L)'
;VSLLLCLLFVSGWISVSVSVSQSQTVEVQSGEDVTLLCSNISRSPTQTDWFRVVNRTKASCISSMYAPENEASFCDGFQNRFEMSSNISTVFLKIKKVDVSDSGLYFCGFYKGKHTVITDAIHLNVKEIPGGMTNLMSVVLGGLTVLLTIVVIVLAVKISKLQKGTNLGSGDLNYAALSFQTKPKRNRRPASERELEPNVVYAATR
;
A
#
# COMPACT_ATOMS: atom_id res chain seq x y z
N VAL A 1 38.01 -24.13 0.61
CA VAL A 1 38.65 -23.13 -0.27
C VAL A 1 38.27 -23.33 -1.74
N SER A 2 38.42 -24.54 -2.30
CA SER A 2 38.10 -24.83 -3.71
C SER A 2 36.61 -24.64 -4.10
N LEU A 3 35.66 -25.08 -3.27
CA LEU A 3 34.21 -24.86 -3.51
C LEU A 3 33.79 -23.38 -3.44
N LEU A 4 34.45 -22.60 -2.58
CA LEU A 4 34.19 -21.16 -2.41
C LEU A 4 34.73 -20.37 -3.62
N LEU A 5 35.88 -20.77 -4.16
CA LEU A 5 36.43 -20.24 -5.41
C LEU A 5 35.54 -20.59 -6.62
N CYS A 6 35.00 -21.81 -6.69
CA CYS A 6 34.06 -22.18 -7.76
C CYS A 6 32.81 -21.31 -7.75
N LEU A 7 32.21 -21.03 -6.59
CA LEU A 7 31.02 -20.17 -6.47
C LEU A 7 31.27 -18.74 -6.95
N LEU A 8 32.47 -18.19 -6.69
CA LEU A 8 32.87 -16.86 -7.16
C LEU A 8 33.09 -16.81 -8.68
N PHE A 9 33.50 -17.93 -9.29
CA PHE A 9 33.63 -18.05 -10.75
C PHE A 9 32.27 -18.13 -11.47
N VAL A 10 31.22 -18.72 -10.86
CA VAL A 10 29.88 -18.79 -11.48
C VAL A 10 29.10 -17.48 -11.36
N SER A 11 29.41 -16.63 -10.37
CA SER A 11 28.76 -15.32 -10.20
C SER A 11 29.30 -14.21 -11.10
N GLY A 12 30.33 -14.50 -11.91
CA GLY A 12 31.13 -13.46 -12.58
C GLY A 12 30.49 -12.77 -13.79
N TRP A 13 29.51 -13.38 -14.48
CA TRP A 13 29.17 -12.94 -15.85
C TRP A 13 27.68 -12.69 -16.09
N ILE A 14 27.01 -11.94 -15.22
CA ILE A 14 25.77 -11.27 -15.61
C ILE A 14 26.11 -9.82 -15.94
N SER A 15 26.64 -9.61 -17.15
CA SER A 15 26.70 -8.27 -17.72
C SER A 15 25.27 -7.87 -18.13
N VAL A 16 24.50 -7.30 -17.21
CA VAL A 16 23.27 -6.59 -17.56
C VAL A 16 23.68 -5.28 -18.23
N SER A 17 23.70 -5.26 -19.56
CA SER A 17 23.79 -4.01 -20.30
C SER A 17 22.44 -3.29 -20.20
N VAL A 18 22.31 -2.39 -19.22
CA VAL A 18 21.21 -1.42 -19.21
C VAL A 18 21.52 -0.39 -20.30
N SER A 19 20.93 -0.57 -21.48
CA SER A 19 20.88 0.48 -22.49
C SER A 19 19.98 1.60 -21.96
N VAL A 20 20.59 2.64 -21.38
CA VAL A 20 19.89 3.88 -21.05
C VAL A 20 19.61 4.59 -22.38
N SER A 21 18.44 4.32 -22.98
CA SER A 21 17.89 5.26 -23.94
C SER A 21 17.70 6.59 -23.22
N GLN A 22 18.11 7.68 -23.86
CA GLN A 22 17.98 9.06 -23.38
C GLN A 22 16.50 9.48 -23.38
N SER A 23 15.65 8.81 -22.59
CA SER A 23 14.28 9.23 -22.38
C SER A 23 14.26 10.20 -21.21
N GLN A 24 13.83 11.43 -21.46
CA GLN A 24 13.64 12.41 -20.41
C GLN A 24 12.44 11.98 -19.55
N THR A 25 12.58 11.98 -18.23
CA THR A 25 11.45 11.79 -17.32
C THR A 25 11.04 13.15 -16.76
N VAL A 26 9.75 13.46 -16.83
CA VAL A 26 9.15 14.67 -16.25
C VAL A 26 8.18 14.23 -15.16
N GLU A 27 8.37 14.74 -13.95
CA GLU A 27 7.47 14.46 -12.82
C GLU A 27 6.65 15.71 -12.48
N VAL A 28 5.36 15.52 -12.20
CA VAL A 28 4.43 16.60 -11.86
C VAL A 28 3.37 16.10 -10.89
N GLN A 29 2.81 16.96 -10.05
CA GLN A 29 1.69 16.57 -9.20
C GLN A 29 0.37 16.67 -9.95
N SER A 30 -0.57 15.78 -9.65
CA SER A 30 -1.93 15.83 -10.21
C SER A 30 -2.57 17.20 -9.94
N GLY A 31 -3.27 17.74 -10.94
CA GLY A 31 -3.92 19.05 -10.87
C GLY A 31 -3.04 20.23 -11.27
N GLU A 32 -1.72 20.05 -11.38
CA GLU A 32 -0.80 21.09 -11.87
C GLU A 32 -0.77 21.15 -13.41
N ASP A 33 -0.20 22.24 -13.94
CA ASP A 33 0.12 22.36 -15.37
C ASP A 33 1.55 21.87 -15.61
N VAL A 34 1.79 21.16 -16.72
CA VAL A 34 3.13 20.76 -17.16
C VAL A 34 3.38 21.22 -18.59
N THR A 35 4.63 21.54 -18.93
CA THR A 35 5.04 21.79 -20.31
C THR A 35 6.14 20.80 -20.69
N LEU A 36 5.87 20.01 -21.73
CA LEU A 36 6.83 19.09 -22.32
C LEU A 36 7.57 19.81 -23.45
N LEU A 37 8.87 19.55 -23.57
CA LEU A 37 9.76 20.22 -24.52
C LEU A 37 10.40 19.19 -25.41
N CYS A 38 10.35 19.45 -26.71
CA CYS A 38 11.03 18.64 -27.70
C CYS A 38 11.96 19.53 -28.52
N SER A 39 13.24 19.17 -28.51
CA SER A 39 14.31 19.96 -29.13
C SER A 39 14.72 19.38 -30.48
N ASN A 40 15.58 20.11 -31.19
CA ASN A 40 16.23 19.63 -32.41
C ASN A 40 15.25 19.29 -33.55
N ILE A 41 14.15 20.02 -33.63
CA ILE A 41 13.24 19.98 -34.77
C ILE A 41 13.92 20.59 -36.01
N SER A 42 13.32 20.37 -37.19
CA SER A 42 13.75 20.99 -38.43
C SER A 42 13.84 22.52 -38.31
N ARG A 43 14.97 23.10 -38.76
CA ARG A 43 15.16 24.58 -38.80
C ARG A 43 14.32 25.27 -39.88
N SER A 44 13.79 24.52 -40.83
CA SER A 44 12.84 25.01 -41.83
C SER A 44 11.43 24.56 -41.47
N PRO A 45 10.39 25.35 -41.82
CA PRO A 45 9.00 24.98 -41.63
C PRO A 45 8.71 23.56 -42.11
N THR A 46 8.09 22.76 -41.25
CA THR A 46 7.67 21.41 -41.55
C THR A 46 6.57 20.98 -40.59
N GLN A 47 5.70 20.10 -41.07
CA GLN A 47 4.69 19.47 -40.25
C GLN A 47 5.34 18.79 -39.05
N THR A 48 5.02 19.28 -37.86
CA THR A 48 5.49 18.81 -36.57
C THR A 48 4.29 18.36 -35.75
N ASP A 49 4.38 17.17 -35.17
CA ASP A 49 3.27 16.51 -34.51
C ASP A 49 3.68 16.07 -33.10
N TRP A 50 2.74 16.16 -32.15
CA TRP A 50 2.83 15.54 -30.83
C TRP A 50 1.97 14.29 -30.78
N PHE A 51 2.53 13.23 -30.20
CA PHE A 51 1.87 11.97 -29.95
C PHE A 51 2.03 11.56 -28.49
N ARG A 52 1.07 10.77 -28.01
CA ARG A 52 1.20 10.01 -26.77
C ARG A 52 0.95 8.54 -26.96
N VAL A 53 1.58 7.74 -26.11
CA VAL A 53 1.31 6.33 -25.91
C VAL A 53 0.89 6.13 -24.47
N VAL A 54 -0.39 5.80 -24.30
CA VAL A 54 -0.96 5.46 -23.01
C VAL A 54 -0.97 3.95 -22.86
N ASN A 55 -0.69 3.47 -21.64
CA ASN A 55 -0.67 2.03 -21.30
C ASN A 55 0.19 1.19 -22.27
N ARG A 56 1.24 1.79 -22.86
CA ARG A 56 2.19 1.16 -23.79
C ARG A 56 1.58 0.49 -25.03
N THR A 57 0.30 0.73 -25.32
CA THR A 57 -0.45 -0.05 -26.32
C THR A 57 -1.18 0.83 -27.32
N LYS A 58 -1.60 2.02 -26.92
CA LYS A 58 -2.37 2.93 -27.79
C LYS A 58 -1.60 4.21 -28.05
N ALA A 59 -1.06 4.33 -29.26
CA ALA A 59 -0.55 5.59 -29.79
C ALA A 59 -1.72 6.47 -30.23
N SER A 60 -1.65 7.78 -29.97
CA SER A 60 -2.66 8.74 -30.39
C SER A 60 -1.99 10.08 -30.69
N CYS A 61 -2.40 10.72 -31.78
CA CYS A 61 -2.06 12.11 -32.04
C CYS A 61 -2.69 13.01 -30.97
N ILE A 62 -1.98 14.07 -30.60
CA ILE A 62 -2.43 15.12 -29.69
C ILE A 62 -2.71 16.38 -30.49
N SER A 63 -1.68 16.87 -31.17
CA SER A 63 -1.70 18.16 -31.86
C SER A 63 -0.63 18.23 -32.94
N SER A 64 -0.78 19.20 -33.83
CA SER A 64 0.12 19.40 -34.95
C SER A 64 0.27 20.86 -35.35
N MET A 65 1.42 21.22 -35.92
CA MET A 65 1.75 22.57 -36.36
C MET A 65 2.76 22.53 -37.51
N TYR A 66 2.59 23.37 -38.53
CA TYR A 66 3.49 23.41 -39.69
C TYR A 66 4.69 24.36 -39.52
N ALA A 67 4.48 25.50 -38.88
CA ALA A 67 5.51 26.49 -38.62
C ALA A 67 5.22 27.21 -37.29
N PRO A 68 6.22 27.80 -36.62
CA PRO A 68 6.02 28.47 -35.32
C PRO A 68 4.96 29.57 -35.31
N GLU A 69 4.76 30.24 -36.45
CA GLU A 69 3.76 31.30 -36.64
C GLU A 69 2.34 30.78 -36.91
N ASN A 70 2.18 29.49 -37.20
CA ASN A 70 0.89 28.89 -37.49
C ASN A 70 0.16 28.49 -36.20
N GLU A 71 -1.17 28.52 -36.25
CA GLU A 71 -1.99 27.96 -35.19
C GLU A 71 -1.87 26.43 -35.14
N ALA A 72 -1.89 25.88 -33.92
CA ALA A 72 -1.90 24.44 -33.72
C ALA A 72 -3.27 23.85 -34.05
N SER A 73 -3.25 22.71 -34.73
CA SER A 73 -4.40 21.82 -34.92
C SER A 73 -4.39 20.74 -33.84
N PHE A 74 -5.56 20.30 -33.38
CA PHE A 74 -5.68 19.30 -32.32
C PHE A 74 -6.49 18.10 -32.79
N CYS A 75 -6.01 16.91 -32.43
CA CYS A 75 -6.71 15.65 -32.64
C CYS A 75 -7.90 15.51 -31.68
N ASP A 76 -8.86 14.66 -32.04
CA ASP A 76 -10.12 14.49 -31.29
C ASP A 76 -9.88 14.18 -29.81
N GLY A 77 -10.46 14.99 -28.93
CA GLY A 77 -10.36 14.85 -27.47
C GLY A 77 -9.22 15.62 -26.82
N PHE A 78 -8.41 16.37 -27.58
CA PHE A 78 -7.25 17.12 -27.06
C PHE A 78 -7.42 18.64 -27.05
N GLN A 79 -8.53 19.19 -27.54
CA GLN A 79 -8.72 20.63 -27.80
C GLN A 79 -8.69 21.56 -26.57
N ASN A 80 -9.08 21.08 -25.38
CA ASN A 80 -9.33 21.98 -24.23
C ASN A 80 -8.21 22.01 -23.18
N ARG A 81 -7.50 20.89 -23.00
CA ARG A 81 -6.46 20.74 -21.95
C ARG A 81 -5.04 20.81 -22.50
N PHE A 82 -4.87 20.71 -23.82
CA PHE A 82 -3.56 20.68 -24.46
C PHE A 82 -3.36 21.95 -25.25
N GLU A 83 -2.18 22.52 -25.16
CA GLU A 83 -1.75 23.68 -25.93
C GLU A 83 -0.40 23.37 -26.56
N MET A 84 -0.29 23.58 -27.87
CA MET A 84 0.95 23.40 -28.60
C MET A 84 1.46 24.76 -29.04
N SER A 85 2.75 24.99 -28.83
CA SER A 85 3.46 26.17 -29.31
C SER A 85 4.85 25.77 -29.79
N SER A 86 5.51 26.64 -30.56
CA SER A 86 6.86 26.37 -31.04
C SER A 86 7.69 27.64 -31.07
N ASN A 87 9.00 27.47 -30.95
CA ASN A 87 9.98 28.45 -31.40
C ASN A 87 10.81 27.85 -32.56
N ILE A 88 11.92 28.49 -32.94
CA ILE A 88 12.76 28.11 -34.07
C ILE A 88 13.30 26.66 -33.97
N SER A 89 13.59 26.16 -32.76
CA SER A 89 14.29 24.89 -32.56
C SER A 89 13.62 23.93 -31.57
N THR A 90 12.51 24.34 -30.99
CA THR A 90 11.84 23.63 -29.91
C THR A 90 10.35 23.73 -30.07
N VAL A 91 9.68 22.59 -29.95
CA VAL A 91 8.22 22.51 -29.88
C VAL A 91 7.79 22.17 -28.46
N PHE A 92 6.74 22.83 -28.00
CA PHE A 92 6.24 22.76 -26.64
C PHE A 92 4.84 22.17 -26.65
N LEU A 93 4.55 21.30 -25.68
CA LEU A 93 3.21 20.82 -25.38
C LEU A 93 2.89 21.10 -23.93
N LYS A 94 2.02 22.07 -23.69
CA LYS A 94 1.47 22.34 -22.36
C LYS A 94 0.22 21.49 -22.13
N ILE A 95 0.17 20.82 -20.98
CA ILE A 95 -0.96 20.03 -20.52
C ILE A 95 -1.48 20.69 -19.24
N LYS A 96 -2.72 21.15 -19.26
CA LYS A 96 -3.37 21.82 -18.13
C LYS A 96 -4.03 20.82 -17.19
N LYS A 97 -3.88 21.06 -15.88
CA LYS A 97 -4.49 20.24 -14.81
C LYS A 97 -4.31 18.75 -15.08
N VAL A 98 -3.06 18.30 -15.04
CA VAL A 98 -2.68 16.91 -15.33
C VAL A 98 -3.38 15.93 -14.38
N ASP A 99 -3.78 14.78 -14.91
CA ASP A 99 -4.34 13.68 -14.13
C ASP A 99 -3.37 12.48 -14.11
N VAL A 100 -3.53 11.58 -13.14
CA VAL A 100 -2.72 10.34 -13.07
C VAL A 100 -2.82 9.55 -14.39
N SER A 101 -3.98 9.56 -15.04
CA SER A 101 -4.21 8.93 -16.35
C SER A 101 -3.47 9.58 -17.52
N ASP A 102 -2.93 10.79 -17.35
CA ASP A 102 -2.08 11.45 -18.34
C ASP A 102 -0.63 10.94 -18.30
N SER A 103 -0.26 10.14 -17.29
CA SER A 103 1.05 9.49 -17.23
C SER A 103 1.25 8.57 -18.43
N GLY A 104 2.43 8.64 -19.04
CA GLY A 104 2.71 7.86 -20.24
C GLY A 104 3.92 8.38 -21.02
N LEU A 105 4.11 7.81 -22.21
CA LEU A 105 5.18 8.23 -23.11
C LEU A 105 4.63 9.25 -24.09
N TYR A 106 5.28 10.41 -24.17
CA TYR A 106 5.00 11.46 -25.13
C TYR A 106 6.18 11.57 -26.08
N PHE A 107 5.92 11.73 -27.36
CA PHE A 107 6.98 11.99 -28.32
C PHE A 107 6.52 12.98 -29.36
N CYS A 108 7.48 13.72 -29.86
CA CYS A 108 7.33 14.66 -30.95
C CYS A 108 7.99 14.08 -32.19
N GLY A 109 7.53 14.50 -33.35
CA GLY A 109 8.22 14.22 -34.59
C GLY A 109 7.91 15.25 -35.64
N PHE A 110 8.70 15.24 -36.70
CA PHE A 110 8.48 16.11 -37.84
C PHE A 110 8.60 15.35 -39.16
N TYR A 111 7.95 15.86 -40.19
CA TYR A 111 8.05 15.30 -41.53
C TYR A 111 9.35 15.74 -42.21
N LYS A 112 10.07 14.78 -42.79
CA LYS A 112 11.24 15.01 -43.63
C LYS A 112 11.10 14.20 -44.91
N GLY A 113 10.70 14.87 -45.99
CA GLY A 113 10.39 14.20 -47.26
C GLY A 113 9.20 13.25 -47.11
N LYS A 114 9.46 11.95 -47.13
CA LYS A 114 8.44 10.88 -46.97
C LYS A 114 8.52 10.15 -45.62
N HIS A 115 9.34 10.63 -44.69
CA HIS A 115 9.58 9.98 -43.41
C HIS A 115 9.13 10.88 -42.26
N THR A 116 8.53 10.27 -41.24
CA THR A 116 8.36 10.90 -39.93
C THR A 116 9.62 10.65 -39.10
N VAL A 117 10.26 11.72 -38.66
CA VAL A 117 11.44 11.66 -37.80
C VAL A 117 11.00 11.93 -36.37
N ILE A 118 11.17 10.95 -35.48
CA ILE A 118 10.95 11.11 -34.04
C ILE A 118 12.24 11.68 -33.45
N THR A 119 12.13 12.81 -32.75
CA THR A 119 13.28 13.50 -32.15
C THR A 119 13.47 13.13 -30.70
N ASP A 120 12.45 13.37 -29.87
CA ASP A 120 12.53 13.16 -28.43
C ASP A 120 11.38 12.27 -27.92
N ALA A 121 11.66 11.51 -26.87
CA ALA A 121 10.70 10.70 -26.15
C ALA A 121 10.75 11.02 -24.65
N ILE A 122 9.60 11.38 -24.09
CA ILE A 122 9.45 11.94 -22.75
C ILE A 122 8.48 11.08 -21.96
N HIS A 123 8.93 10.51 -20.84
CA HIS A 123 8.07 9.84 -19.88
C HIS A 123 7.50 10.86 -18.90
N LEU A 124 6.19 11.13 -18.99
CA LEU A 124 5.47 11.93 -18.02
C LEU A 124 4.99 11.02 -16.88
N ASN A 125 5.37 11.36 -15.66
CA ASN A 125 4.97 10.68 -14.43
C ASN A 125 4.17 11.64 -13.54
N VAL A 126 2.85 11.44 -13.45
CA VAL A 126 1.96 12.27 -12.63
C VAL A 126 1.76 11.61 -11.28
N LYS A 127 2.14 12.30 -10.20
CA LYS A 127 2.00 11.84 -8.81
C LYS A 127 0.65 12.26 -8.25
N GLU A 128 0.00 11.37 -7.50
CA GLU A 128 -1.27 11.66 -6.83
C GLU A 128 -1.07 12.61 -5.64
N ILE A 129 -2.00 13.56 -5.42
CA ILE A 129 -1.96 14.44 -4.25
C ILE A 129 -2.28 13.60 -3.00
N PRO A 130 -1.38 13.47 -2.01
CA PRO A 130 -1.58 12.57 -0.86
C PRO A 130 -2.67 12.96 0.15
N GLY A 131 -3.51 13.97 -0.11
CA GLY A 131 -4.22 14.69 0.95
C GLY A 131 -5.75 14.61 0.99
N GLY A 132 -6.42 14.27 -0.12
CA GLY A 132 -7.88 14.44 -0.21
C GLY A 132 -8.68 13.17 0.09
N MET A 133 -8.47 12.15 -0.75
CA MET A 133 -9.31 10.95 -0.78
C MET A 133 -8.81 9.86 0.18
N THR A 134 -7.49 9.70 0.29
CA THR A 134 -6.84 8.69 1.15
C THR A 134 -7.11 8.92 2.64
N ASN A 135 -7.18 10.17 3.09
CA ASN A 135 -7.45 10.51 4.48
C ASN A 135 -8.86 10.12 4.92
N LEU A 136 -9.87 10.38 4.08
CA LEU A 136 -11.26 10.05 4.41
C LEU A 136 -11.49 8.53 4.35
N MET A 137 -10.91 7.86 3.35
CA MET A 137 -10.96 6.40 3.26
C MET A 137 -10.22 5.73 4.43
N SER A 138 -9.04 6.24 4.82
CA SER A 138 -8.26 5.75 5.96
C SER A 138 -9.01 5.94 7.29
N VAL A 139 -9.64 7.11 7.49
CA VAL A 139 -10.43 7.39 8.71
C VAL A 139 -11.68 6.52 8.78
N VAL A 140 -12.39 6.32 7.67
CA VAL A 140 -13.59 5.46 7.63
C VAL A 140 -13.22 3.99 7.86
N LEU A 141 -12.16 3.50 7.20
CA LEU A 141 -11.69 2.12 7.38
C LEU A 141 -11.17 1.89 8.80
N GLY A 142 -10.40 2.84 9.34
CA GLY A 142 -9.92 2.84 10.71
C GLY A 142 -11.05 2.85 11.74
N GLY A 143 -12.05 3.72 11.57
CA GLY A 143 -13.22 3.76 12.45
C GLY A 143 -14.02 2.47 12.44
N LEU A 144 -14.27 1.90 11.25
CA LEU A 144 -15.02 0.65 11.10
C LEU A 144 -14.27 -0.53 11.74
N THR A 145 -12.96 -0.64 11.53
CA THR A 145 -12.14 -1.70 12.14
C THR A 145 -12.09 -1.60 13.66
N VAL A 146 -11.97 -0.40 14.23
CA VAL A 146 -12.02 -0.20 15.69
C VAL A 146 -13.41 -0.58 16.25
N LEU A 147 -14.49 -0.18 15.59
CA LEU A 147 -15.84 -0.54 16.04
C LEU A 147 -16.06 -2.06 16.01
N LEU A 148 -15.66 -2.74 14.93
CA LEU A 148 -15.77 -4.19 14.81
C LEU A 148 -14.94 -4.93 15.87
N THR A 149 -13.71 -4.48 16.15
CA THR A 149 -12.88 -5.10 17.19
C THR A 149 -13.48 -4.94 18.58
N ILE A 150 -14.06 -3.78 18.91
CA ILE A 150 -14.77 -3.57 20.19
C ILE A 150 -15.96 -4.54 20.30
N VAL A 151 -16.77 -4.69 19.24
CA VAL A 151 -17.91 -5.62 19.23
C VAL A 151 -17.45 -7.05 19.47
N VAL A 152 -16.38 -7.50 18.81
CA VAL A 152 -15.81 -8.84 19.00
C VAL A 152 -15.32 -9.05 20.44
N ILE A 153 -14.62 -8.07 21.03
CA ILE A 153 -14.16 -8.14 22.42
C ILE A 153 -15.33 -8.24 23.40
N VAL A 154 -16.37 -7.42 23.22
CA VAL A 154 -17.57 -7.45 24.07
C VAL A 154 -18.28 -8.80 23.97
N LEU A 155 -18.42 -9.34 22.76
CA LEU A 155 -19.01 -10.66 22.54
C LEU A 155 -18.17 -11.76 23.20
N ALA A 156 -16.84 -11.72 23.07
CA ALA A 156 -15.94 -12.68 23.71
C ALA A 156 -16.08 -12.66 25.24
N VAL A 157 -16.07 -11.49 25.87
CA VAL A 157 -16.26 -11.34 27.32
C VAL A 157 -17.63 -11.88 27.76
N LYS A 158 -18.69 -11.62 26.99
CA LYS A 158 -20.04 -12.10 27.30
C LYS A 158 -20.11 -13.63 27.24
N ILE A 159 -19.48 -14.25 26.23
CA ILE A 159 -19.41 -15.71 26.08
C ILE A 159 -18.57 -16.32 27.23
N SER A 160 -17.42 -15.73 27.57
CA SER A 160 -16.59 -16.22 28.69
C SER A 160 -17.29 -16.13 30.05
N LYS A 161 -18.10 -15.08 30.28
CA LYS A 161 -18.93 -14.97 31.49
C LYS A 161 -20.02 -16.05 31.53
N LEU A 162 -20.65 -16.34 30.38
CA LEU A 162 -21.66 -17.40 30.28
C LEU A 162 -21.05 -18.78 30.53
N GLN A 163 -19.85 -19.05 30.01
CA GLN A 163 -19.11 -20.30 30.25
C GLN A 163 -18.60 -20.45 31.70
N LYS A 164 -18.28 -19.34 32.40
CA LYS A 164 -17.97 -19.38 33.84
C LYS A 164 -19.21 -19.68 34.70
N GLY A 165 -20.40 -19.30 34.25
CA GLY A 165 -21.67 -19.64 34.92
C GLY A 165 -22.04 -21.13 34.79
N THR A 166 -21.70 -21.78 33.68
CA THR A 166 -21.95 -23.22 33.46
C THR A 166 -20.91 -24.14 34.11
N ASN A 167 -19.68 -23.67 34.35
CA ASN A 167 -18.62 -24.48 34.98
C ASN A 167 -18.65 -24.51 36.53
N LEU A 168 -19.57 -23.78 37.17
CA LEU A 168 -19.79 -23.80 38.62
C LEU A 168 -21.10 -24.51 39.03
N GLY A 169 -21.79 -25.15 38.07
CA GLY A 169 -23.09 -25.79 38.27
C GLY A 169 -23.09 -27.30 38.09
N SER A 170 -21.98 -28.00 38.34
CA SER A 170 -21.89 -29.47 38.20
C SER A 170 -21.27 -30.12 39.45
N GLY A 171 -21.84 -29.84 40.64
CA GLY A 171 -21.30 -30.40 41.87
C GLY A 171 -22.16 -30.29 43.12
N ASP A 172 -23.50 -30.21 43.04
CA ASP A 172 -24.36 -30.28 44.23
C ASP A 172 -25.03 -31.66 44.34
N LEU A 173 -24.33 -32.63 44.90
CA LEU A 173 -24.92 -33.87 45.43
C LEU A 173 -25.39 -33.60 46.86
N ASN A 174 -26.67 -33.31 47.02
CA ASN A 174 -27.33 -33.21 48.33
C ASN A 174 -27.46 -34.60 48.96
N TYR A 175 -26.51 -34.97 49.82
CA TYR A 175 -26.66 -36.09 50.76
C TYR A 175 -27.26 -35.57 52.07
N ALA A 176 -28.45 -36.04 52.44
CA ALA A 176 -29.08 -35.73 53.71
C ALA A 176 -28.54 -36.69 54.80
N ALA A 177 -27.76 -36.16 55.75
CA ALA A 177 -27.40 -36.86 56.98
C ALA A 177 -28.37 -36.51 58.11
N LEU A 178 -29.05 -37.52 58.67
CA LEU A 178 -29.81 -37.41 59.91
C LEU A 178 -28.85 -37.29 61.10
N SER A 179 -28.94 -36.20 61.87
CA SER A 179 -28.25 -36.08 63.16
C SER A 179 -29.25 -36.16 64.32
N PHE A 180 -29.01 -37.10 65.23
CA PHE A 180 -29.75 -37.22 66.48
C PHE A 180 -29.12 -36.30 67.53
N GLN A 181 -29.92 -35.39 68.07
CA GLN A 181 -29.54 -34.46 69.13
C GLN A 181 -29.57 -35.16 70.50
N THR A 182 -28.41 -35.36 71.13
CA THR A 182 -28.30 -35.57 72.58
C THR A 182 -27.95 -34.25 73.27
N LYS A 183 -28.82 -33.87 74.23
CA LYS A 183 -28.84 -32.58 74.97
C LYS A 183 -27.59 -32.31 75.84
N PRO A 184 -27.33 -31.03 76.22
CA PRO A 184 -26.03 -30.55 76.68
C PRO A 184 -25.92 -30.34 78.20
N LYS A 185 -24.68 -30.32 78.72
CA LYS A 185 -24.19 -29.76 80.02
C LYS A 185 -22.66 -29.94 80.04
N ARG A 186 -21.75 -29.09 80.55
CA ARG A 186 -21.76 -27.81 81.29
C ARG A 186 -20.28 -27.35 81.40
N ASN A 187 -20.02 -26.04 81.29
CA ASN A 187 -18.81 -25.24 81.67
C ASN A 187 -17.53 -25.91 82.21
N ARG A 188 -16.36 -25.54 81.65
CA ARG A 188 -15.27 -24.76 82.33
C ARG A 188 -14.02 -24.57 81.43
N ARG A 189 -13.45 -23.36 81.45
CA ARG A 189 -12.04 -22.99 81.11
C ARG A 189 -11.18 -23.15 82.41
N PRO A 190 -9.83 -23.05 82.45
CA PRO A 190 -8.82 -22.80 81.40
C PRO A 190 -7.48 -23.59 81.53
N ALA A 191 -6.53 -23.28 80.62
CA ALA A 191 -5.07 -23.12 80.85
C ALA A 191 -4.07 -24.08 80.13
N SER A 192 -3.00 -23.43 79.67
CA SER A 192 -1.74 -23.82 79.01
C SER A 192 -0.97 -24.98 79.66
N GLU A 193 -0.26 -25.81 78.88
CA GLU A 193 1.21 -25.88 78.80
C GLU A 193 1.74 -27.17 78.11
N ARG A 194 2.73 -26.97 77.21
CA ARG A 194 3.83 -27.80 76.67
C ARG A 194 3.73 -29.34 76.49
N GLU A 195 4.18 -29.72 75.28
CA GLU A 195 5.02 -30.86 74.87
C GLU A 195 4.98 -32.19 75.64
N LEU A 196 4.63 -33.26 74.91
CA LEU A 196 5.42 -34.50 74.86
C LEU A 196 4.99 -35.38 73.65
N GLU A 197 5.78 -35.39 72.58
CA GLU A 197 6.04 -36.62 71.82
C GLU A 197 7.17 -37.37 72.55
N PRO A 198 7.34 -38.70 72.46
CA PRO A 198 7.21 -39.49 71.23
C PRO A 198 6.58 -40.88 71.46
N ASN A 199 6.37 -41.65 70.39
CA ASN A 199 7.05 -42.94 70.22
C ASN A 199 6.43 -43.78 69.10
N VAL A 200 7.25 -43.95 68.09
CA VAL A 200 7.12 -44.84 66.94
C VAL A 200 7.16 -46.29 67.40
N VAL A 201 6.26 -47.13 66.88
CA VAL A 201 6.44 -48.58 66.83
C VAL A 201 5.98 -49.07 65.45
N TYR A 202 6.95 -49.53 64.65
CA TYR A 202 6.72 -50.20 63.38
C TYR A 202 6.17 -51.61 63.63
N ALA A 203 5.05 -51.94 62.99
CA ALA A 203 4.54 -53.31 62.95
C ALA A 203 5.04 -53.99 61.66
N ALA A 204 5.70 -55.13 61.84
CA ALA A 204 6.09 -56.03 60.76
C ALA A 204 4.95 -57.02 60.43
N THR A 205 5.00 -57.48 59.19
CA THR A 205 4.05 -58.30 58.45
C THR A 205 3.84 -59.72 58.99
N ARG A 206 2.66 -60.27 58.69
CA ARG A 206 2.53 -61.63 58.17
C ARG A 206 1.47 -61.66 57.08
#